data_AF-A0A165G7Z8-F1
#
_entry.id   AF-A0A165G7Z8-F1
#
_cell.length_a   1.000
_cell.length_b   1.000
_cell.length_c   1.000
_cell.angle_alpha   90.00
_cell.angle_beta   90.00
_cell.angle_gamma   90.00
#
_symmetry.space_group_name_H-M   'P 1'
#
loop_
_entity.id
_entity.type
_entity.pdbx_description
1 polymer ?
#
loop_
_entity_poly.entity_id
_entity_poly.type
_entity_poly.pdbx_seq_one_letter_code
_entity_poly.pdbx_strand_id
1 'polypeptide(L)'
;MRRAIASLSFFLLPAVLAVTIPIHRVVARESCKVLPLEITNFKLVEDSTDFYDVGFNFTFSTQEGRAQDGSCYLGAPKASGIFDTRGECNPRGLAFFRYKESGELSVDFDFMCLGHMGIPQIIPFNGSIPLKCDRTAGGQNCSQDGAVALNAIA
;
A
#
# COMPACT_ATOMS: atom_id res chain seq x y z
N MET A 1 28.91 91.11 13.90
CA MET A 1 27.77 90.24 14.26
C MET A 1 27.97 88.86 13.65
N ARG A 2 27.85 87.83 14.50
CA ARG A 2 27.46 86.40 14.31
C ARG A 2 28.08 85.55 13.16
N ARG A 3 28.63 84.41 13.60
CA ARG A 3 29.05 83.18 12.88
C ARG A 3 27.87 82.43 12.27
N ALA A 4 28.09 81.60 11.25
CA ALA A 4 27.69 80.19 11.25
C ALA A 4 28.29 79.40 10.06
N ILE A 5 28.97 78.32 10.41
CA ILE A 5 29.35 77.17 9.57
C ILE A 5 28.15 76.21 9.61
N ALA A 6 27.71 75.68 8.47
CA ALA A 6 26.78 74.55 8.39
C ALA A 6 27.44 73.53 7.45
N SER A 7 28.23 72.59 7.99
CA SER A 7 27.85 71.26 8.50
C SER A 7 27.23 70.37 7.41
N LEU A 8 28.08 69.46 6.91
CA LEU A 8 27.71 68.28 6.14
C LEU A 8 26.83 67.34 6.99
N SER A 9 25.83 66.72 6.36
CA SER A 9 25.19 65.52 6.88
C SER A 9 24.86 64.60 5.72
N PHE A 10 25.83 63.76 5.35
CA PHE A 10 25.65 62.65 4.43
C PHE A 10 24.91 61.54 5.17
N PHE A 11 23.65 61.27 4.83
CA PHE A 11 22.89 60.15 5.38
C PHE A 11 23.43 58.84 4.78
N LEU A 12 24.35 58.19 5.50
CA LEU A 12 24.72 56.80 5.26
C LEU A 12 23.72 55.91 5.98
N LEU A 13 22.74 55.38 5.25
CA LEU A 13 21.89 54.29 5.71
C LEU A 13 22.72 52.99 5.73
N PRO A 14 22.84 52.29 6.86
CA PRO A 14 23.44 50.96 6.86
C PRO A 14 22.49 49.99 6.15
N ALA A 15 22.89 49.54 4.95
CA ALA A 15 22.27 48.41 4.29
C ALA A 15 22.55 47.15 5.13
N VAL A 16 21.62 46.83 6.03
CA VAL A 16 21.60 45.55 6.73
C VAL A 16 21.30 44.48 5.68
N LEU A 17 22.36 43.86 5.15
CA LEU A 17 22.27 42.62 4.41
C LEU A 17 21.67 41.56 5.34
N ALA A 18 20.36 41.35 5.21
CA ALA A 18 19.70 40.20 5.80
C ALA A 18 20.31 38.94 5.18
N VAL A 19 21.18 38.28 5.93
CA VAL A 19 21.66 36.94 5.61
C VAL A 19 20.46 36.02 5.78
N THR A 20 19.71 35.79 4.69
CA THR A 20 18.72 34.73 4.64
C THR A 20 19.49 33.42 4.68
N ILE A 21 19.61 32.82 5.86
CA ILE A 21 20.03 31.43 6.00
C ILE A 21 19.02 30.62 5.18
N PRO A 22 19.44 29.86 4.15
CA PRO A 22 18.55 28.91 3.51
C PRO A 22 18.20 27.90 4.59
N ILE A 23 17.00 28.05 5.15
CA ILE A 23 16.36 26.98 5.90
C ILE A 23 16.15 25.91 4.83
N HIS A 24 17.09 24.97 4.72
CA HIS A 24 16.79 23.68 4.15
C HIS A 24 15.55 23.24 4.91
N ARG A 25 14.39 23.31 4.24
CA ARG A 25 13.17 22.72 4.77
C ARG A 25 13.59 21.33 5.18
N VAL A 26 13.63 21.08 6.48
CA VAL A 26 13.61 19.72 7.00
C VAL A 26 12.34 19.17 6.41
N VAL A 27 12.48 18.41 5.33
CA VAL A 27 11.41 17.57 4.81
C VAL A 27 11.03 16.75 6.02
N ALA A 28 9.90 17.11 6.64
CA ALA A 28 9.30 16.24 7.64
C ALA A 28 9.25 14.89 6.95
N ARG A 29 9.98 13.91 7.48
CA ARG A 29 10.00 12.56 6.93
C ARG A 29 8.55 12.11 6.92
N GLU A 30 7.90 12.23 5.76
CA GLU A 30 6.54 11.78 5.60
C GLU A 30 6.57 10.29 5.92
N SER A 31 5.75 9.92 6.89
CA SER A 31 5.47 8.53 7.19
C SER A 31 5.07 7.85 5.89
N CYS A 32 5.89 6.89 5.48
CA CYS A 32 5.64 5.92 4.42
C CYS A 32 4.15 5.74 4.13
N LYS A 33 3.69 6.37 3.04
CA LYS A 33 2.28 6.39 2.72
C LYS A 33 1.97 5.28 1.74
N VAL A 34 1.26 4.28 2.27
CA VAL A 34 0.85 3.09 1.53
C VAL A 34 -0.32 3.44 0.61
N LEU A 35 -0.25 2.99 -0.64
CA LEU A 35 -1.34 3.12 -1.60
C LEU A 35 -2.29 1.91 -1.49
N PRO A 36 -3.53 2.02 -2.00
CA PRO A 36 -4.41 0.86 -2.10
C PRO A 36 -3.73 -0.31 -2.82
N LEU A 37 -3.93 -1.52 -2.31
CA LEU A 37 -3.39 -2.75 -2.88
C LEU A 37 -4.24 -3.13 -4.10
N GLU A 38 -3.65 -3.10 -5.28
CA GLU A 38 -4.34 -3.50 -6.50
C GLU A 38 -4.39 -5.02 -6.60
N ILE A 39 -5.57 -5.57 -6.88
CA ILE A 39 -5.80 -7.00 -7.08
C ILE A 39 -6.23 -7.24 -8.51
N THR A 40 -5.56 -8.18 -9.17
CA THR A 40 -5.86 -8.55 -10.57
C THR A 40 -5.92 -10.06 -10.73
N ASN A 41 -6.63 -10.52 -11.76
CA ASN A 41 -6.76 -11.93 -12.12
C ASN A 41 -7.24 -12.83 -10.96
N PHE A 42 -8.10 -12.31 -10.07
CA PHE A 42 -8.65 -13.14 -9.01
C PHE A 42 -9.50 -14.29 -9.58
N LYS A 43 -9.26 -15.49 -9.08
CA LYS A 43 -10.00 -16.71 -9.42
C LYS A 43 -10.32 -17.50 -8.16
N LEU A 44 -11.55 -18.01 -8.11
CA LEU A 44 -11.99 -19.01 -7.16
C LEU A 44 -12.60 -20.16 -7.97
N VAL A 45 -11.95 -21.31 -7.93
CA VAL A 45 -12.41 -22.52 -8.62
C VAL A 45 -12.84 -23.54 -7.59
N GLU A 46 -14.05 -24.03 -7.76
CA GLU A 46 -14.57 -25.22 -7.11
C GLU A 46 -14.69 -26.31 -8.18
N ASP A 47 -13.85 -27.34 -8.05
CA ASP A 47 -13.87 -28.47 -8.97
C ASP A 47 -14.80 -29.59 -8.46
N SER A 48 -15.27 -30.38 -9.42
CA SER A 48 -15.98 -31.65 -9.30
C SER A 48 -15.24 -32.73 -8.50
N THR A 49 -13.94 -32.56 -8.28
CA THR A 49 -13.07 -33.53 -7.58
C THR A 49 -12.91 -33.25 -6.08
N ASP A 50 -13.82 -32.47 -5.49
CA ASP A 50 -13.78 -32.03 -4.09
C ASP A 50 -12.54 -31.21 -3.73
N PHE A 51 -12.18 -30.27 -4.61
CA PHE A 51 -11.08 -29.34 -4.39
C PHE A 51 -11.51 -27.88 -4.57
N TYR A 52 -10.97 -27.00 -3.72
CA TYR A 52 -11.06 -25.56 -3.89
C TYR A 52 -9.69 -24.99 -4.25
N ASP A 53 -9.70 -23.99 -5.11
CA ASP A 53 -8.52 -23.24 -5.51
C ASP A 53 -8.85 -21.74 -5.50
N VAL A 54 -8.02 -20.95 -4.83
CA VAL A 54 -8.08 -19.49 -4.86
C VAL A 54 -6.72 -18.92 -5.24
N GLY A 55 -6.72 -17.99 -6.20
CA GLY A 55 -5.49 -17.34 -6.64
C GLY A 55 -5.72 -15.96 -7.24
N PHE A 56 -4.73 -15.09 -7.12
CA PHE A 56 -4.76 -13.73 -7.65
C PHE A 56 -3.34 -13.15 -7.76
N ASN A 57 -3.21 -12.07 -8.53
CA ASN A 57 -2.02 -11.23 -8.58
C ASN A 57 -2.27 -9.96 -7.78
N PHE A 58 -1.20 -9.36 -7.26
CA PHE A 58 -1.28 -8.08 -6.59
C PHE A 58 -0.14 -7.13 -7.01
N THR A 59 -0.39 -5.84 -6.83
CA THR A 59 0.61 -4.78 -6.89
C THR A 59 0.49 -3.95 -5.62
N PHE A 60 1.50 -4.07 -4.74
CA PHE A 60 1.66 -3.22 -3.56
C PHE A 60 2.49 -2.01 -3.95
N SER A 61 2.08 -0.81 -3.56
CA SER A 61 2.82 0.41 -3.85
C SER A 61 2.80 1.41 -2.71
N THR A 62 3.82 2.27 -2.66
CA THR A 62 3.91 3.40 -1.74
C THR A 62 4.04 4.71 -2.51
N GLN A 63 3.67 5.84 -1.89
CA GLN A 63 3.76 7.16 -2.55
C GLN A 63 5.19 7.57 -2.90
N GLU A 64 6.17 6.99 -2.23
CA GLU A 64 7.60 7.21 -2.48
C GLU A 64 8.12 6.46 -3.72
N GLY A 65 7.23 5.77 -4.45
CA GLY A 65 7.55 5.10 -5.71
C GLY A 65 8.08 3.68 -5.56
N ARG A 66 7.95 3.07 -4.37
CA ARG A 66 8.21 1.63 -4.22
C ARG A 66 7.01 0.85 -4.71
N ALA A 67 7.25 -0.15 -5.54
CA ALA A 67 6.25 -1.09 -6.00
C ALA A 67 6.76 -2.52 -5.82
N GLN A 68 5.87 -3.43 -5.45
CA GLN A 68 6.12 -4.85 -5.36
C GLN A 68 4.94 -5.59 -5.98
N ASP A 69 5.23 -6.30 -7.06
CA ASP A 69 4.28 -7.21 -7.69
C ASP A 69 4.43 -8.61 -7.11
N GLY A 70 3.33 -9.36 -7.11
CA GLY A 70 3.35 -10.74 -6.66
C GLY A 70 2.08 -11.50 -6.99
N SER A 71 2.04 -12.74 -6.54
CA SER A 71 0.92 -13.66 -6.79
C SER A 71 0.66 -14.51 -5.56
N CYS A 72 -0.60 -14.73 -5.23
CA CYS A 72 -1.05 -15.54 -4.12
C CYS A 72 -1.83 -16.74 -4.67
N TYR A 73 -1.65 -17.92 -4.04
CA TYR A 73 -2.33 -19.14 -4.43
C TYR A 73 -2.53 -20.04 -3.21
N LEU A 74 -3.73 -20.59 -3.06
CA LEU A 74 -4.04 -21.62 -2.07
C LEU A 74 -5.04 -22.60 -2.67
N GLY A 75 -4.60 -23.86 -2.78
CA GLY A 75 -5.45 -24.98 -3.14
C GLY A 75 -5.57 -25.95 -1.98
N ALA A 76 -6.80 -26.39 -1.66
CA ALA A 76 -7.02 -27.43 -0.66
C ALA A 76 -8.26 -28.28 -0.96
N PRO A 77 -8.31 -29.53 -0.48
CA PRO A 77 -9.53 -30.32 -0.49
C PRO A 77 -10.70 -29.61 0.21
N LYS A 78 -11.94 -29.80 -0.27
CA LYS A 78 -13.14 -29.23 0.35
C LYS A 78 -13.28 -29.60 1.82
N ALA A 79 -12.88 -30.81 2.18
CA ALA A 79 -12.91 -31.31 3.56
C ALA A 79 -11.97 -30.57 4.53
N SER A 80 -10.82 -30.09 4.04
CA SER A 80 -9.91 -29.25 4.84
C SER A 80 -10.27 -27.77 4.78
N GLY A 81 -10.97 -27.35 3.74
CA GLY A 81 -11.36 -25.96 3.49
C GLY A 81 -10.20 -25.10 3.02
N ILE A 82 -10.49 -24.11 2.16
CA ILE A 82 -9.58 -22.99 1.89
C ILE A 82 -10.00 -21.72 2.64
N PHE A 83 -11.25 -21.67 3.08
CA PHE A 83 -11.81 -20.51 3.75
C PHE A 83 -11.16 -20.33 5.12
N ASP A 84 -10.83 -19.09 5.46
CA ASP A 84 -10.12 -18.70 6.67
C ASP A 84 -8.73 -19.37 6.86
N THR A 85 -8.27 -20.11 5.86
CA THR A 85 -6.95 -20.74 5.85
C THR A 85 -5.92 -19.75 5.34
N ARG A 86 -4.78 -19.67 6.03
CA ARG A 86 -3.68 -18.79 5.66
C ARG A 86 -2.94 -19.33 4.45
N GLY A 87 -3.01 -18.60 3.33
CA GLY A 87 -2.15 -18.81 2.17
C GLY A 87 -0.91 -17.92 2.21
N GLU A 88 0.15 -18.36 1.54
CA GLU A 88 1.39 -17.58 1.35
C GLU A 88 1.45 -17.05 -0.09
N CYS A 89 1.97 -15.85 -0.25
CA CYS A 89 2.15 -15.23 -1.56
C CYS A 89 3.62 -15.27 -1.99
N ASN A 90 3.83 -15.21 -3.30
CA ASN A 90 5.14 -14.99 -3.89
C ASN A 90 5.34 -13.50 -4.17
N PRO A 91 6.55 -12.94 -3.93
CA PRO A 91 7.70 -13.58 -3.27
C PRO A 91 7.42 -14.00 -1.82
N ARG A 92 7.92 -15.19 -1.44
CA ARG A 92 7.67 -15.83 -0.14
C ARG A 92 8.12 -14.97 1.04
N GLY A 93 7.44 -15.13 2.17
CA GLY A 93 7.74 -14.45 3.42
C GLY A 93 7.36 -12.96 3.49
N LEU A 94 6.82 -12.37 2.42
CA LEU A 94 6.47 -10.94 2.37
C LEU A 94 4.98 -10.67 2.53
N ALA A 95 4.13 -11.55 2.00
CA ALA A 95 2.69 -11.37 2.07
C ALA A 95 1.97 -12.70 2.34
N PHE A 96 0.89 -12.60 3.10
CA PHE A 96 0.00 -13.71 3.42
C PHE A 96 -1.43 -13.28 3.11
N PHE A 97 -2.28 -14.23 2.77
CA PHE A 97 -3.68 -13.93 2.50
C PHE A 97 -4.62 -14.92 3.16
N ARG A 98 -5.87 -14.49 3.32
CA ARG A 98 -7.01 -15.32 3.72
C ARG A 98 -8.22 -14.92 2.90
N TYR A 99 -8.94 -15.90 2.41
CA TYR A 99 -10.22 -15.70 1.74
C TYR A 99 -11.32 -16.29 2.62
N LYS A 100 -12.38 -15.52 2.88
CA LYS A 100 -13.50 -15.93 3.73
C LYS A 100 -14.65 -16.47 2.90
N GLU A 101 -15.46 -17.33 3.49
CA GLU A 101 -16.69 -17.84 2.84
C GLU A 101 -17.68 -16.71 2.51
N SER A 102 -17.63 -15.59 3.25
CA SER A 102 -18.38 -14.36 2.95
C SER A 102 -17.96 -13.65 1.67
N GLY A 103 -16.88 -14.07 1.01
CA GLY A 103 -16.31 -13.41 -0.17
C GLY A 103 -15.34 -12.26 0.15
N GLU A 104 -14.97 -12.09 1.41
CA GLU A 104 -13.95 -11.12 1.82
C GLU A 104 -12.54 -11.69 1.62
N LEU A 105 -11.69 -10.93 0.95
CA LEU A 105 -10.25 -11.17 0.84
C LEU A 105 -9.51 -10.29 1.85
N SER A 106 -8.60 -10.89 2.61
CA SER A 106 -7.64 -10.21 3.48
C SER A 106 -6.22 -10.52 3.00
N VAL A 107 -5.36 -9.51 2.92
CA VAL A 107 -3.94 -9.64 2.56
C VAL A 107 -3.11 -8.84 3.54
N ASP A 108 -2.12 -9.49 4.16
CA ASP A 108 -1.23 -8.90 5.15
C ASP A 108 0.19 -8.83 4.57
N PHE A 109 0.78 -7.63 4.54
CA PHE A 109 2.17 -7.42 4.11
C PHE A 109 3.10 -7.20 5.29
N ASP A 110 4.20 -7.93 5.37
CA ASP A 110 5.31 -7.59 6.26
C ASP A 110 6.21 -6.57 5.56
N PHE A 111 6.07 -5.29 5.92
CA PHE A 111 6.73 -4.20 5.22
C PHE A 111 7.50 -3.27 6.18
N MET A 112 8.73 -2.93 5.78
CA MET A 112 9.56 -1.94 6.47
C MET A 112 9.53 -0.59 5.75
N CYS A 113 8.86 0.36 6.39
CA CYS A 113 8.91 1.76 6.00
C CYS A 113 10.23 2.41 6.44
N LEU A 114 11.03 2.92 5.49
CA LEU A 114 12.24 3.68 5.81
C LEU A 114 11.85 5.00 6.48
N GLY A 115 12.09 5.13 7.79
CA GLY A 115 11.83 6.37 8.54
C GLY A 115 11.12 6.16 9.88
N HIS A 116 10.42 5.04 10.04
CA HIS A 116 10.11 4.46 11.36
C HIS A 116 11.31 3.65 11.86
N MET A 117 11.39 3.34 13.16
CA MET A 117 12.56 2.81 13.90
C MET A 117 13.09 1.42 13.45
N GLY A 118 13.09 1.09 12.16
CA GLY A 118 13.60 -0.18 11.62
C GLY A 118 12.80 -1.41 12.05
N ILE A 119 11.56 -1.21 12.55
CA ILE A 119 10.69 -2.30 12.96
C ILE A 119 9.76 -2.61 11.77
N PRO A 120 9.75 -3.86 11.26
CA PRO A 120 8.75 -4.32 10.30
C PRO A 120 7.34 -4.16 10.88
N GLN A 121 6.45 -3.58 10.10
CA GLN A 121 5.04 -3.47 10.45
C GLN A 121 4.24 -4.36 9.52
N ILE A 122 3.29 -5.08 10.09
CA ILE A 122 2.29 -5.81 9.31
C ILE A 122 1.25 -4.79 8.86
N ILE A 123 1.05 -4.69 7.55
CA ILE A 123 0.09 -3.77 6.93
C ILE A 123 -1.06 -4.61 6.38
N PRO A 124 -2.22 -4.64 7.07
CA PRO A 124 -3.37 -5.42 6.66
C PRO A 124 -4.20 -4.67 5.62
N PHE A 125 -4.70 -5.40 4.63
CA PHE A 125 -5.64 -4.94 3.61
C PHE A 125 -6.83 -5.89 3.57
N ASN A 126 -8.04 -5.37 3.44
CA ASN A 126 -9.22 -6.22 3.22
C ASN A 126 -10.25 -5.59 2.28
N GLY A 127 -11.16 -6.44 1.80
CA GLY A 127 -12.34 -6.03 1.05
C GLY A 127 -12.95 -7.19 0.28
N SER A 128 -14.10 -6.94 -0.32
CA SER A 128 -14.79 -7.93 -1.15
C SER A 128 -14.32 -7.83 -2.60
N ILE A 129 -14.12 -8.98 -3.24
CA ILE A 129 -13.83 -9.07 -4.67
C ILE A 129 -15.16 -9.30 -5.39
N PRO A 130 -15.59 -8.42 -6.31
CA PRO A 130 -16.73 -8.70 -7.17
C PRO A 130 -16.39 -9.90 -8.07
N LEU A 131 -17.28 -10.89 -8.11
CA LEU A 131 -17.07 -12.12 -8.85
C LEU A 131 -18.19 -12.36 -9.85
N LYS A 132 -17.81 -12.82 -11.04
CA LYS A 132 -18.69 -13.46 -11.99
C LYS A 132 -18.43 -14.96 -11.98
N CYS A 133 -19.47 -15.74 -11.66
CA CYS A 133 -19.36 -17.19 -11.49
C CYS A 133 -20.16 -17.94 -12.57
N ASP A 134 -19.49 -18.87 -13.24
CA ASP A 134 -20.11 -19.83 -14.14
C ASP A 134 -20.22 -21.18 -13.44
N ARG A 135 -21.42 -21.76 -13.43
CA ARG A 135 -21.63 -23.11 -12.87
C ARG A 135 -20.98 -24.17 -13.77
N THR A 136 -20.32 -25.13 -13.16
CA THR A 136 -19.74 -26.29 -13.84
C THR A 136 -20.49 -27.57 -13.44
N ALA A 137 -20.15 -28.71 -14.05
CA ALA A 137 -20.82 -29.99 -13.79
C ALA A 137 -20.65 -30.51 -12.35
N GLY A 138 -19.75 -29.93 -11.55
CA GLY A 138 -19.52 -30.34 -10.15
C GLY A 138 -19.04 -29.23 -9.22
N GLY A 139 -19.30 -27.97 -9.58
CA GLY A 139 -18.89 -26.81 -8.78
C GLY A 139 -19.14 -25.49 -9.51
N GLN A 140 -18.23 -24.54 -9.33
CA GLN A 140 -18.30 -23.21 -9.92
C GLN A 140 -16.91 -22.67 -10.24
N ASN A 141 -16.80 -21.91 -11.31
CA ASN A 141 -15.61 -21.15 -11.63
C ASN A 141 -15.95 -19.67 -11.56
N CYS A 142 -15.39 -19.00 -10.56
CA CYS A 142 -15.58 -17.58 -10.32
C CYS A 142 -14.33 -16.81 -10.73
N SER A 143 -14.54 -15.72 -11.45
CA SER A 143 -13.47 -14.81 -11.87
C SER A 143 -13.81 -13.38 -11.47
N GLN A 144 -12.76 -12.58 -11.28
CA GLN A 144 -12.88 -11.16 -10.97
C GLN A 144 -13.74 -10.40 -11.98
N ASP A 145 -14.72 -9.65 -11.50
CA ASP A 145 -15.58 -8.79 -12.31
C ASP A 145 -15.24 -7.31 -12.09
N GLY A 146 -14.23 -6.83 -12.80
CA GLY A 146 -13.76 -5.44 -12.75
C GLY A 146 -12.51 -5.20 -11.91
N ALA A 147 -12.00 -3.97 -11.95
CA ALA A 147 -10.80 -3.58 -11.21
C ALA A 147 -11.10 -3.51 -9.70
N VAL A 148 -10.17 -4.01 -8.88
CA VAL A 148 -10.29 -3.99 -7.42
C VAL A 148 -9.02 -3.43 -6.80
N ALA A 149 -9.21 -2.52 -5.83
CA ALA A 149 -8.15 -2.03 -4.98
C ALA A 149 -8.61 -2.13 -3.51
N LEU A 150 -7.81 -2.78 -2.67
CA LEU A 150 -8.07 -2.93 -1.25
C LEU A 150 -7.39 -1.79 -0.48
N ASN A 151 -8.06 -1.23 0.52
CA ASN A 151 -7.47 -0.19 1.35
C ASN A 151 -6.76 -0.82 2.56
N ALA A 152 -5.67 -0.18 3.00
CA ALA A 152 -5.02 -0.56 4.25
C ALA A 152 -5.96 -0.27 5.43
N ILE A 153 -5.97 -1.16 6.41
CA ILE A 153 -6.74 -1.01 7.65
C ILE A 153 -5.83 -0.38 8.70
N ALA A 154 -6.35 0.64 9.38
CA ALA A 154 -5.65 1.37 10.44
C ALA A 154 -5.76 0.67 11.81
#